data_AF-A0A8J3WC95-F1
#
_entry.id   AF-A0A8J3WC95-F1
#
_cell.length_a   1.000
_cell.length_b   1.000
_cell.length_c   1.000
_cell.angle_alpha   90.00
_cell.angle_beta   90.00
_cell.angle_gamma   90.00
#
_symmetry.space_group_name_H-M   'P 1'
#
loop_
_entity.id
_entity.type
_entity.pdbx_description
1 polymer ?
#
loop_
_entity_poly.entity_id
_entity_poly.type
_entity_poly.pdbx_seq_one_letter_code
_entity_poly.pdbx_strand_id
1 'polypeptide(L)'
;MKPVYPAGILVALAVAVLPGTPAQATDAKPRTIVALTFDDGDATHLAAARMLQKRGMRGTFYINSGTVGGEDKLTGRQLAAIAKAGHEIGGHTLNHTRLTELLPEQQRAQICDDRRALMKRGYKVTTLAYPFGVADADARRTARLCGYGAARQVGGLKQWGCPGCPAAETLPPADRWAIRTPRSFEEDTEVRQMKQLVLNAEKAGGGLVPLVFHRVCDDCGLYSTPPERLGEFLDWLASRKSRGTVVRTMAEVAGGKPRPAPGN
;
A
#
# COMPACT_ATOMS: atom_id res chain seq x y z
N MET A 1 -70.35 37.99 50.47
CA MET A 1 -71.34 36.91 50.68
C MET A 1 -70.75 35.60 50.15
N LYS A 2 -70.89 34.54 50.95
CA LYS A 2 -70.64 33.08 50.79
C LYS A 2 -69.81 32.51 49.61
N PRO A 3 -68.98 31.47 49.88
CA PRO A 3 -68.04 30.89 48.92
C PRO A 3 -68.75 29.94 47.95
N VAL A 4 -68.19 29.77 46.76
CA VAL A 4 -68.57 28.71 45.83
C VAL A 4 -67.29 28.09 45.27
N TYR A 5 -67.02 26.84 45.67
CA TYR A 5 -66.09 25.95 44.98
C TYR A 5 -66.90 25.02 44.08
N PRO A 6 -66.51 24.83 42.81
CA PRO A 6 -66.88 23.62 42.11
C PRO A 6 -65.66 22.79 41.70
N ALA A 7 -65.79 21.50 42.03
CA ALA A 7 -65.41 20.32 41.26
C ALA A 7 -64.00 20.27 40.66
N GLY A 8 -63.17 19.42 41.27
CA GLY A 8 -61.91 18.95 40.71
C GLY A 8 -62.10 18.20 39.39
N ILE A 9 -61.17 18.46 38.48
CA ILE A 9 -60.90 17.62 37.32
C ILE A 9 -59.50 17.05 37.54
N LEU A 10 -59.41 15.75 37.82
CA LEU A 10 -58.15 15.00 37.76
C LEU A 10 -57.78 14.88 36.27
N VAL A 11 -56.85 15.73 35.80
CA VAL A 11 -56.19 15.54 34.51
C VAL A 11 -55.01 14.60 34.75
N ALA A 12 -55.18 13.32 34.40
CA ALA A 12 -54.08 12.38 34.30
C ALA A 12 -53.23 12.77 33.07
N LEU A 13 -52.13 13.50 33.30
CA LEU A 13 -51.12 13.76 32.28
C LEU A 13 -50.34 12.47 32.02
N ALA A 14 -50.71 11.76 30.96
CA ALA A 14 -49.89 10.68 30.41
C ALA A 14 -48.56 11.27 29.90
N VAL A 15 -47.46 10.97 30.60
CA VAL A 15 -46.12 11.28 30.13
C VAL A 15 -45.82 10.36 28.95
N ALA A 16 -45.92 10.89 27.74
CA ALA A 16 -45.46 10.20 26.54
C ALA A 16 -43.93 10.10 26.60
N VAL A 17 -43.42 8.94 27.02
CA VAL A 17 -42.00 8.60 26.89
C VAL A 17 -41.73 8.34 25.41
N LEU A 18 -41.23 9.35 24.71
CA LEU A 18 -40.73 9.15 23.35
C LEU A 18 -39.49 8.23 23.42
N PRO A 19 -39.45 7.13 22.66
CA PRO A 19 -38.25 6.30 22.58
C PRO A 19 -37.11 7.16 22.01
N GLY A 20 -36.07 7.36 22.83
CA GLY A 20 -34.87 8.07 22.42
C GLY A 20 -34.26 7.40 21.19
N THR A 21 -33.99 8.19 20.15
CA THR A 21 -33.16 7.77 19.03
C THR A 21 -31.79 7.32 19.56
N PRO A 22 -31.33 6.10 19.27
CA PRO A 22 -29.97 5.72 19.62
C PRO A 22 -28.98 6.63 18.89
N ALA A 23 -28.03 7.16 19.64
CA ALA A 23 -26.97 8.03 19.16
C ALA A 23 -26.00 7.27 18.22
N GLN A 24 -25.65 7.98 17.13
CA GLN A 24 -24.35 7.98 16.44
C GLN A 24 -23.76 6.65 15.96
N ALA A 25 -23.86 6.42 14.65
CA ALA A 25 -22.80 5.72 13.93
C ALA A 25 -21.55 6.62 13.94
N THR A 26 -20.59 6.29 14.80
CA THR A 26 -19.27 6.90 14.81
C THR A 26 -18.57 6.61 13.48
N ASP A 27 -17.89 7.62 12.92
CA ASP A 27 -17.05 7.50 11.72
C ASP A 27 -16.16 6.26 11.81
N ALA A 28 -16.50 5.22 11.04
CA ALA A 28 -15.71 4.00 11.01
C ALA A 28 -14.36 4.32 10.36
N LYS A 29 -13.30 4.38 11.19
CA LYS A 29 -11.90 4.44 10.73
C LYS A 29 -11.70 3.44 9.57
N PRO A 30 -10.90 3.77 8.53
CA PRO A 30 -10.57 2.82 7.47
C PRO A 30 -10.02 1.57 8.12
N ARG A 31 -10.73 0.45 7.96
CA ARG A 31 -10.31 -0.80 8.58
C ARG A 31 -9.16 -1.37 7.77
N THR A 32 -9.29 -1.40 6.45
CA THR A 32 -8.29 -2.02 5.57
C THR A 32 -7.70 -0.98 4.61
N ILE A 33 -6.37 -0.93 4.53
CA ILE A 33 -5.64 -0.16 3.53
C ILE A 33 -4.96 -1.13 2.59
N VAL A 34 -5.25 -1.03 1.29
CA VAL A 34 -4.55 -1.77 0.24
C VAL A 34 -3.52 -0.85 -0.39
N ALA A 35 -2.25 -1.27 -0.41
CA ALA A 35 -1.20 -0.59 -1.14
C ALA A 35 -0.85 -1.40 -2.38
N LEU A 36 -1.09 -0.83 -3.57
CA LEU A 36 -0.77 -1.46 -4.85
C LEU A 36 0.67 -1.08 -5.20
N THR A 37 1.58 -2.06 -5.18
CA THR A 37 3.02 -1.83 -5.39
C THR A 37 3.53 -2.55 -6.63
N PHE A 38 4.32 -1.85 -7.43
CA PHE A 38 4.87 -2.32 -8.70
C PHE A 38 6.39 -2.25 -8.66
N ASP A 39 7.05 -3.37 -8.87
CA ASP A 39 8.50 -3.53 -8.71
C ASP A 39 9.26 -3.49 -10.04
N ASP A 40 10.56 -3.23 -9.95
CA ASP A 40 11.55 -3.31 -11.04
C ASP A 40 11.59 -2.15 -12.04
N GLY A 41 10.70 -1.17 -11.92
CA GLY A 41 10.58 -0.05 -12.86
C GLY A 41 10.36 -0.49 -14.31
N ASP A 42 9.62 -1.58 -14.52
CA ASP A 42 9.32 -2.16 -15.82
C ASP A 42 8.48 -1.21 -16.72
N ALA A 43 8.71 -1.22 -18.02
CA ALA A 43 8.04 -0.35 -18.98
C ALA A 43 6.50 -0.45 -18.95
N THR A 44 5.95 -1.63 -18.59
CA THR A 44 4.51 -1.86 -18.45
C THR A 44 3.87 -1.06 -17.32
N HIS A 45 4.66 -0.56 -16.37
CA HIS A 45 4.18 0.25 -15.25
C HIS A 45 3.46 1.52 -15.69
N LEU A 46 3.79 2.08 -16.86
CA LEU A 46 3.06 3.23 -17.39
C LEU A 46 1.61 2.88 -17.72
N ALA A 47 1.36 1.69 -18.26
CA ALA A 47 0.00 1.21 -18.52
C ALA A 47 -0.73 0.94 -17.20
N ALA A 48 -0.07 0.28 -16.24
CA ALA A 48 -0.61 0.04 -14.91
C ALA A 48 -1.02 1.35 -14.19
N ALA A 49 -0.15 2.37 -14.21
CA ALA A 49 -0.43 3.70 -13.67
C ALA A 49 -1.71 4.31 -14.27
N ARG A 50 -1.86 4.25 -15.59
CA ARG A 50 -3.08 4.73 -16.28
C ARG A 50 -4.33 3.96 -15.85
N MET A 51 -4.22 2.64 -15.65
CA MET A 51 -5.34 1.81 -15.17
C MET A 51 -5.79 2.19 -13.76
N LEU A 52 -4.84 2.53 -12.88
CA LEU A 52 -5.12 3.05 -11.53
C LEU A 52 -5.77 4.43 -11.60
N GLN A 53 -5.22 5.33 -12.43
CA GLN A 53 -5.71 6.70 -12.57
C GLN A 53 -7.18 6.74 -13.05
N LYS A 54 -7.56 5.87 -13.99
CA LYS A 54 -8.95 5.72 -14.46
C LYS A 54 -9.95 5.44 -13.33
N ARG A 55 -9.47 4.90 -12.20
CA ARG A 55 -10.27 4.52 -11.02
C ARG A 55 -10.03 5.43 -9.82
N GLY A 56 -9.32 6.55 -10.00
CA GLY A 56 -8.95 7.46 -8.92
C GLY A 56 -8.02 6.83 -7.87
N MET A 57 -7.30 5.77 -8.23
CA MET A 57 -6.37 5.06 -7.36
C MET A 57 -4.93 5.53 -7.61
N ARG A 58 -4.10 5.43 -6.57
CA ARG A 58 -2.66 5.68 -6.66
C ARG A 58 -1.89 4.46 -6.15
N GLY A 59 -0.91 4.02 -6.94
CA GLY A 59 0.05 2.98 -6.57
C GLY A 59 1.41 3.53 -6.14
N THR A 60 2.26 2.61 -5.72
CA THR A 60 3.67 2.81 -5.40
C THR A 60 4.51 2.08 -6.45
N PHE A 61 5.43 2.79 -7.10
CA PHE A 61 6.32 2.21 -8.11
C PHE A 61 7.74 2.22 -7.53
N TYR A 62 8.27 1.04 -7.26
CA TYR A 62 9.61 0.85 -6.72
C TYR A 62 10.61 0.75 -7.89
N ILE A 63 11.51 1.73 -7.96
CA ILE A 63 12.36 1.94 -9.14
C ILE A 63 13.82 1.63 -8.82
N ASN A 64 14.45 0.85 -9.70
CA ASN A 64 15.90 0.73 -9.75
C ASN A 64 16.49 1.87 -10.56
N SER A 65 17.07 2.87 -9.90
CA SER A 65 17.51 4.09 -10.58
C SER A 65 18.64 3.90 -11.60
N GLY A 66 19.41 2.81 -11.49
CA GLY A 66 20.51 2.45 -12.38
C GLY A 66 20.05 1.83 -13.70
N THR A 67 18.80 1.35 -13.78
CA THR A 67 18.26 0.71 -14.99
C THR A 67 17.23 1.57 -15.74
N VAL A 68 16.87 2.74 -15.19
CA VAL A 68 15.94 3.69 -15.84
C VAL A 68 16.43 4.06 -17.24
N GLY A 69 15.57 3.84 -18.24
CA GLY A 69 15.87 4.06 -19.65
C GLY A 69 16.60 2.91 -20.36
N GLY A 70 16.88 1.81 -19.66
CA GLY A 70 17.33 0.56 -20.26
C GLY A 70 16.20 -0.19 -20.99
N GLU A 71 16.56 -1.32 -21.58
CA GLU A 71 15.62 -2.24 -22.23
C GLU A 71 14.54 -2.71 -21.25
N ASP A 72 13.28 -2.69 -21.71
CA ASP A 72 12.08 -3.00 -20.92
C ASP A 72 11.91 -2.19 -19.62
N LYS A 73 12.65 -1.10 -19.44
CA LYS A 73 12.52 -0.21 -18.28
C LYS A 73 11.83 1.09 -18.64
N LEU A 74 11.18 1.69 -17.63
CA LEU A 74 10.64 3.04 -17.75
C LEU A 74 11.75 4.02 -18.14
N THR A 75 11.50 4.79 -19.19
CA THR A 75 12.29 5.98 -19.49
C THR A 75 12.06 7.05 -18.41
N GLY A 76 13.01 7.98 -18.27
CA GLY A 76 12.85 9.11 -17.34
C GLY A 76 11.56 9.92 -17.56
N ARG A 77 11.13 10.06 -18.83
CA ARG A 77 9.88 10.74 -19.19
C ARG A 77 8.63 9.96 -18.74
N GLN A 78 8.62 8.65 -18.91
CA GLN A 78 7.49 7.82 -18.45
C GLN A 78 7.42 7.81 -16.92
N LEU A 79 8.56 7.72 -16.25
CA LEU A 79 8.64 7.81 -14.79
C LEU A 79 8.12 9.16 -14.28
N ALA A 80 8.50 10.28 -14.92
CA ALA A 80 7.99 11.60 -14.58
C ALA A 80 6.47 11.71 -14.80
N ALA A 81 5.92 11.07 -15.84
CA ALA A 81 4.48 11.03 -16.09
C ALA A 81 3.74 10.26 -14.98
N ILE A 82 4.28 9.13 -14.52
CA ILE A 82 3.74 8.35 -13.39
C ILE A 82 3.73 9.21 -12.12
N ALA A 83 4.83 9.87 -11.80
CA ALA A 83 4.92 10.76 -10.64
C ALA A 83 3.94 11.95 -10.74
N LYS A 84 3.81 12.57 -11.92
CA LYS A 84 2.89 13.69 -12.16
C LYS A 84 1.42 13.28 -12.01
N ALA A 85 1.08 12.02 -12.28
CA ALA A 85 -0.25 11.46 -12.02
C ALA A 85 -0.53 11.22 -10.51
N GLY A 86 0.41 11.56 -9.64
CA GLY A 86 0.27 11.48 -8.18
C GLY A 86 0.70 10.14 -7.59
N HIS A 87 1.21 9.21 -8.40
CA HIS A 87 1.78 7.96 -7.91
C HIS A 87 3.06 8.20 -7.12
N GLU A 88 3.32 7.30 -6.17
CA GLU A 88 4.57 7.33 -5.42
C GLU A 88 5.70 6.68 -6.21
N ILE A 89 6.88 7.31 -6.16
CA ILE A 89 8.14 6.73 -6.61
C ILE A 89 8.96 6.34 -5.36
N GLY A 90 9.09 5.03 -5.15
CA GLY A 90 9.92 4.42 -4.11
C GLY A 90 11.25 3.90 -4.68
N GLY A 91 12.21 3.59 -3.81
CA GLY A 91 13.47 2.98 -4.21
C GLY A 91 13.38 1.46 -4.30
N HIS A 92 14.18 0.86 -5.17
CA HIS A 92 14.32 -0.60 -5.27
C HIS A 92 15.77 -1.06 -5.29
N THR A 93 16.69 -0.23 -4.79
CA THR A 93 18.15 -0.36 -4.94
C THR A 93 18.63 -0.09 -6.36
N LEU A 94 19.92 0.22 -6.50
CA LEU A 94 20.47 0.80 -7.72
C LEU A 94 20.30 -0.14 -8.92
N ASN A 95 20.66 -1.42 -8.74
CA ASN A 95 20.76 -2.40 -9.83
C ASN A 95 19.98 -3.70 -9.58
N HIS A 96 19.07 -3.73 -8.60
CA HIS A 96 18.31 -4.95 -8.25
C HIS A 96 19.22 -6.12 -7.80
N THR A 97 20.31 -5.84 -7.09
CA THR A 97 21.20 -6.89 -6.57
C THR A 97 20.65 -7.48 -5.27
N ARG A 98 20.85 -8.79 -5.05
CA ARG A 98 20.44 -9.43 -3.80
C ARG A 98 21.35 -8.95 -2.66
N LEU A 99 20.80 -8.11 -1.78
CA LEU A 99 21.57 -7.45 -0.72
C LEU A 99 22.25 -8.42 0.24
N THR A 100 21.61 -9.57 0.53
CA THR A 100 22.15 -10.58 1.45
C THR A 100 23.38 -11.33 0.93
N GLU A 101 23.75 -11.13 -0.34
CA GLU A 101 24.97 -11.68 -0.97
C GLU A 101 26.08 -10.63 -1.06
N LEU A 102 25.84 -9.42 -0.56
CA LEU A 102 26.76 -8.31 -0.63
C LEU A 102 27.37 -7.99 0.73
N LEU A 103 28.60 -7.47 0.69
CA LEU A 103 29.23 -6.86 1.86
C LEU A 103 28.47 -5.59 2.29
N PRO A 104 28.49 -5.21 3.57
CA PRO A 104 27.70 -4.08 4.08
C PRO A 104 27.91 -2.75 3.33
N GLU A 105 29.13 -2.45 2.90
CA GLU A 105 29.44 -1.25 2.10
C GLU A 105 28.83 -1.29 0.70
N GLN A 106 28.76 -2.47 0.09
CA GLN A 106 28.10 -2.67 -1.20
C GLN A 106 26.59 -2.55 -1.07
N GLN A 107 26.00 -3.06 0.02
CA GLN A 107 24.59 -2.83 0.36
C GLN A 107 24.31 -1.33 0.52
N ARG A 108 25.20 -0.60 1.21
CA ARG A 108 25.11 0.85 1.35
C ARG A 108 25.10 1.56 0.01
N ALA A 109 26.02 1.24 -0.89
CA ALA A 109 26.04 1.81 -2.23
C ALA A 109 24.70 1.54 -2.95
N GLN A 110 24.25 0.29 -2.98
CA GLN A 110 22.99 -0.11 -3.62
C GLN A 110 21.78 0.65 -3.07
N ILE A 111 21.68 0.87 -1.76
CA ILE A 111 20.52 1.51 -1.12
C ILE A 111 20.59 3.04 -1.15
N CYS A 112 21.73 3.61 -0.75
CA CYS A 112 21.88 5.06 -0.61
C CYS A 112 21.99 5.74 -1.99
N ASP A 113 22.75 5.17 -2.92
CA ASP A 113 22.94 5.79 -4.24
C ASP A 113 21.68 5.74 -5.09
N ASP A 114 20.88 4.68 -4.91
CA ASP A 114 19.56 4.59 -5.54
C ASP A 114 18.65 5.74 -5.12
N ARG A 115 18.52 5.93 -3.79
CA ARG A 115 17.72 7.02 -3.23
C ARG A 115 18.23 8.37 -3.72
N ARG A 116 19.54 8.57 -3.71
CA ARG A 116 20.21 9.81 -4.15
C ARG A 116 19.92 10.10 -5.62
N ALA A 117 20.02 9.10 -6.50
CA ALA A 117 19.77 9.23 -7.92
C ALA A 117 18.30 9.55 -8.23
N LEU A 118 17.35 8.94 -7.51
CA LEU A 118 15.93 9.27 -7.63
C LEU A 118 15.62 10.66 -7.09
N MET A 119 16.23 11.09 -5.98
CA MET A 119 16.06 12.44 -5.44
C MET A 119 16.64 13.52 -6.37
N LYS A 120 17.77 13.24 -7.05
CA LYS A 120 18.32 14.13 -8.09
C LYS A 120 17.35 14.34 -9.27
N ARG A 121 16.44 13.40 -9.51
CA ARG A 121 15.35 13.52 -10.49
C ARG A 121 14.12 14.28 -9.95
N GLY A 122 14.17 14.76 -8.71
CA GLY A 122 13.10 15.56 -8.08
C GLY A 122 12.07 14.75 -7.29
N TYR A 123 12.27 13.44 -7.10
CA TYR A 123 11.31 12.61 -6.40
C TYR A 123 11.49 12.64 -4.87
N LYS A 124 10.37 12.59 -4.15
CA LYS A 124 10.35 12.42 -2.68
C LYS A 124 10.38 10.93 -2.34
N VAL A 125 11.59 10.38 -2.19
CA VAL A 125 11.78 8.94 -1.96
C VAL A 125 11.82 8.63 -0.47
N THR A 126 10.75 8.00 0.03
CA THR A 126 10.57 7.68 1.47
C THR A 126 10.42 6.21 1.78
N THR A 127 10.10 5.37 0.78
CA THR A 127 9.89 3.94 0.94
C THR A 127 10.84 3.13 0.05
N LEU A 128 11.19 1.93 0.50
CA LEU A 128 12.08 0.99 -0.18
C LEU A 128 11.41 -0.37 -0.31
N ALA A 129 11.65 -1.02 -1.44
CA ALA A 129 11.44 -2.44 -1.63
C ALA A 129 12.81 -3.14 -1.66
N TYR A 130 13.01 -4.20 -0.89
CA TYR A 130 14.23 -4.99 -1.02
C TYR A 130 14.13 -5.96 -2.22
N PRO A 131 15.13 -5.97 -3.13
CA PRO A 131 15.22 -6.95 -4.21
C PRO A 131 15.10 -8.37 -3.69
N PHE A 132 14.43 -9.23 -4.46
CA PHE A 132 14.14 -10.63 -4.09
C PHE A 132 13.37 -10.80 -2.77
N GLY A 133 12.83 -9.71 -2.21
CA GLY A 133 12.03 -9.73 -1.01
C GLY A 133 12.78 -10.08 0.28
N VAL A 134 14.11 -10.00 0.30
CA VAL A 134 14.94 -10.39 1.45
C VAL A 134 15.88 -9.26 1.87
N ALA A 135 16.11 -9.14 3.18
CA ALA A 135 17.07 -8.23 3.77
C ALA A 135 17.62 -8.80 5.07
N ASP A 136 18.93 -8.65 5.28
CA ASP A 136 19.58 -8.93 6.56
C ASP A 136 19.51 -7.69 7.49
N ALA A 137 20.14 -7.80 8.67
CA ALA A 137 20.18 -6.71 9.63
C ALA A 137 20.95 -5.48 9.11
N ASP A 138 21.97 -5.68 8.28
CA ASP A 138 22.78 -4.62 7.69
C ASP A 138 22.00 -3.82 6.66
N ALA A 139 21.27 -4.49 5.76
CA ALA A 139 20.40 -3.88 4.76
C ALA A 139 19.30 -3.05 5.42
N ARG A 140 18.67 -3.59 6.48
CA ARG A 140 17.63 -2.90 7.24
C ARG A 140 18.15 -1.67 7.97
N ARG A 141 19.31 -1.78 8.61
CA ARG A 141 19.98 -0.63 9.24
C ARG A 141 20.33 0.43 8.18
N THR A 142 20.85 -0.02 7.06
CA THR A 142 21.26 0.85 5.94
C THR A 142 20.07 1.59 5.34
N ALA A 143 18.92 0.95 5.13
CA ALA A 143 17.70 1.62 4.67
C ALA A 143 17.33 2.81 5.59
N ARG A 144 17.37 2.60 6.91
CA ARG A 144 17.13 3.66 7.89
C ARG A 144 18.18 4.77 7.82
N LEU A 145 19.47 4.42 7.72
CA LEU A 145 20.57 5.39 7.65
C LEU A 145 20.56 6.21 6.35
N CYS A 146 20.19 5.60 5.23
CA CYS A 146 19.99 6.28 3.94
C CYS A 146 18.70 7.13 3.93
N GLY A 147 17.91 7.13 5.00
CA GLY A 147 16.79 8.04 5.18
C GLY A 147 15.45 7.53 4.63
N TYR A 148 15.33 6.24 4.32
CA TYR A 148 14.03 5.62 4.10
C TYR A 148 13.26 5.53 5.42
N GLY A 149 12.00 5.96 5.41
CA GLY A 149 11.12 5.88 6.56
C GLY A 149 10.43 4.52 6.68
N ALA A 150 10.32 3.78 5.59
CA ALA A 150 9.86 2.39 5.60
C ALA A 150 10.54 1.57 4.50
N ALA A 151 10.59 0.25 4.70
CA ALA A 151 11.01 -0.72 3.72
C ALA A 151 10.19 -2.00 3.85
N ARG A 152 9.86 -2.61 2.71
CA ARG A 152 9.06 -3.85 2.66
C ARG A 152 9.88 -5.01 2.08
N GLN A 153 9.58 -6.20 2.59
CA GLN A 153 10.11 -7.48 2.10
C GLN A 153 9.04 -8.19 1.24
N VAL A 154 9.23 -9.47 0.90
CA VAL A 154 8.15 -10.29 0.31
C VAL A 154 7.80 -11.43 1.24
N GLY A 155 6.51 -11.65 1.45
CA GLY A 155 6.01 -12.73 2.31
C GLY A 155 5.79 -12.33 3.77
N GLY A 156 5.23 -13.27 4.53
CA GLY A 156 4.87 -13.10 5.94
C GLY A 156 3.41 -12.71 6.19
N LEU A 157 2.62 -12.40 5.15
CA LEU A 157 1.16 -12.30 5.26
C LEU A 157 0.45 -13.56 4.75
N LYS A 158 -0.79 -13.72 5.20
CA LYS A 158 -1.66 -14.87 4.89
C LYS A 158 -1.89 -15.00 3.39
N GLN A 159 -1.67 -16.21 2.89
CA GLN A 159 -1.88 -16.63 1.51
C GLN A 159 -1.91 -18.16 1.44
N TRP A 160 -2.08 -18.71 0.24
CA TRP A 160 -1.87 -20.14 0.01
C TRP A 160 -0.45 -20.56 0.46
N GLY A 161 -0.37 -21.62 1.27
CA GLY A 161 0.89 -22.09 1.87
C GLY A 161 1.30 -21.41 3.18
N CYS A 162 0.59 -20.38 3.67
CA CYS A 162 0.79 -19.85 5.03
C CYS A 162 -0.55 -19.51 5.73
N PRO A 163 -1.34 -20.51 6.13
CA PRO A 163 -2.65 -20.25 6.76
C PRO A 163 -2.55 -19.59 8.15
N GLY A 164 -1.43 -19.77 8.85
CA GLY A 164 -1.13 -19.19 10.16
C GLY A 164 -0.48 -17.80 10.13
N CYS A 165 -0.10 -17.30 8.95
CA CYS A 165 0.38 -15.91 8.82
C CYS A 165 -0.77 -14.92 9.11
N PRO A 166 -0.47 -13.71 9.62
CA PRO A 166 -1.47 -12.67 9.80
C PRO A 166 -2.07 -12.23 8.47
N ALA A 167 -3.35 -11.86 8.48
CA ALA A 167 -4.07 -11.47 7.27
C ALA A 167 -3.66 -10.10 6.71
N ALA A 168 -3.12 -9.23 7.57
CA ALA A 168 -2.67 -7.89 7.23
C ALA A 168 -1.53 -7.47 8.16
N GLU A 169 -0.78 -6.47 7.75
CA GLU A 169 0.08 -5.72 8.66
C GLU A 169 -0.71 -4.82 9.59
N THR A 170 -0.13 -4.48 10.73
CA THR A 170 -0.72 -3.49 11.63
C THR A 170 -0.70 -2.09 11.00
N LEU A 171 -1.52 -1.20 11.54
CA LEU A 171 -1.54 0.22 11.18
C LEU A 171 -1.25 1.05 12.45
N PRO A 172 -0.06 1.67 12.58
CA PRO A 172 1.09 1.59 11.67
C PRO A 172 1.76 0.20 11.64
N PRO A 173 2.59 -0.13 10.62
CA PRO A 173 3.28 -1.42 10.55
C PRO A 173 4.18 -1.66 11.76
N ALA A 174 4.18 -2.89 12.27
CA ALA A 174 4.92 -3.28 13.47
C ALA A 174 6.42 -3.11 13.28
N ASP A 175 6.92 -3.46 12.09
CA ASP A 175 8.30 -3.27 11.69
C ASP A 175 8.38 -2.44 10.40
N ARG A 176 8.67 -1.15 10.55
CA ARG A 176 8.69 -0.23 9.41
C ARG A 176 9.74 -0.56 8.37
N TRP A 177 10.82 -1.29 8.72
CA TRP A 177 11.90 -1.63 7.79
C TRP A 177 11.90 -3.11 7.38
N ALA A 178 10.84 -3.84 7.72
CA ALA A 178 10.58 -5.21 7.27
C ALA A 178 9.07 -5.45 7.13
N ILE A 179 8.37 -4.52 6.47
CA ILE A 179 6.92 -4.62 6.25
C ILE A 179 6.63 -5.87 5.42
N ARG A 180 5.75 -6.73 5.94
CA ARG A 180 5.36 -7.99 5.30
C ARG A 180 4.36 -7.78 4.18
N THR A 181 4.34 -8.72 3.23
CA THR A 181 3.40 -8.77 2.12
C THR A 181 2.92 -10.21 1.91
N PRO A 182 1.91 -10.45 1.07
CA PRO A 182 1.77 -11.75 0.40
C PRO A 182 2.95 -11.98 -0.56
N ARG A 183 3.07 -13.15 -1.19
CA ARG A 183 4.00 -13.35 -2.31
C ARG A 183 3.64 -12.42 -3.47
N SER A 184 4.63 -12.18 -4.32
CA SER A 184 4.43 -11.55 -5.63
C SER A 184 3.34 -12.30 -6.39
N PHE A 185 2.51 -11.55 -7.11
CA PHE A 185 1.59 -12.18 -8.04
C PHE A 185 2.35 -12.74 -9.23
N GLU A 186 1.97 -13.96 -9.58
CA GLU A 186 2.51 -14.75 -10.68
C GLU A 186 1.46 -14.85 -11.80
N GLU A 187 1.87 -15.30 -12.98
CA GLU A 187 1.06 -15.40 -14.19
C GLU A 187 -0.19 -16.27 -14.02
N ASP A 188 -0.15 -17.23 -13.09
CA ASP A 188 -1.26 -18.12 -12.72
C ASP A 188 -2.12 -17.59 -11.57
N THR A 189 -1.74 -16.47 -10.93
CA THR A 189 -2.49 -15.92 -9.81
C THR A 189 -3.84 -15.41 -10.29
N GLU A 190 -4.92 -16.04 -9.83
CA GLU A 190 -6.29 -15.73 -10.20
C GLU A 190 -6.84 -14.50 -9.47
N VAL A 191 -7.79 -13.80 -10.08
CA VAL A 191 -8.46 -12.64 -9.43
C VAL A 191 -9.09 -13.03 -8.10
N ARG A 192 -9.68 -14.22 -7.97
CA ARG A 192 -10.27 -14.69 -6.70
C ARG A 192 -9.23 -14.74 -5.58
N GLN A 193 -7.98 -15.12 -5.89
CA GLN A 193 -6.90 -15.18 -4.91
C GLN A 193 -6.47 -13.76 -4.51
N MET A 194 -6.35 -12.83 -5.47
CA MET A 194 -6.09 -11.41 -5.18
C MET A 194 -7.17 -10.80 -4.27
N LYS A 195 -8.45 -11.05 -4.60
CA LYS A 195 -9.61 -10.62 -3.78
C LYS A 195 -9.55 -11.21 -2.38
N GLN A 196 -9.19 -12.49 -2.25
CA GLN A 196 -9.15 -13.18 -0.96
C GLN A 196 -8.14 -12.56 0.02
N LEU A 197 -7.00 -12.04 -0.46
CA LEU A 197 -6.02 -11.36 0.40
C LEU A 197 -6.63 -10.14 1.10
N VAL A 198 -7.40 -9.33 0.37
CA VAL A 198 -8.09 -8.16 0.92
C VAL A 198 -9.25 -8.56 1.82
N LEU A 199 -10.04 -9.56 1.41
CA LEU A 199 -11.17 -10.08 2.22
C LEU A 199 -10.69 -10.68 3.55
N ASN A 200 -9.53 -11.33 3.57
CA ASN A 200 -8.92 -11.85 4.80
C ASN A 200 -8.62 -10.72 5.78
N ALA A 201 -8.04 -9.61 5.30
CA ALA A 201 -7.72 -8.45 6.14
C ALA A 201 -9.00 -7.79 6.69
N GLU A 202 -10.01 -7.58 5.86
CA GLU A 202 -11.30 -7.05 6.29
C GLU A 202 -11.96 -7.93 7.36
N LYS A 203 -11.95 -9.26 7.17
CA LYS A 203 -12.47 -10.23 8.16
C LYS A 203 -11.67 -10.23 9.46
N ALA A 204 -10.36 -10.01 9.39
CA ALA A 204 -9.47 -9.94 10.54
C ALA A 204 -9.55 -8.59 11.30
N GLY A 205 -10.43 -7.68 10.87
CA GLY A 205 -10.68 -6.41 11.55
C GLY A 205 -9.94 -5.22 10.95
N GLY A 206 -9.11 -5.43 9.91
CA GLY A 206 -8.38 -4.39 9.21
C GLY A 206 -6.87 -4.58 9.15
N GLY A 207 -6.17 -3.56 8.68
CA GLY A 207 -4.71 -3.50 8.56
C GLY A 207 -4.22 -3.02 7.19
N LEU A 208 -2.91 -3.06 6.99
CA LEU A 208 -2.25 -2.77 5.72
C LEU A 208 -2.04 -4.08 4.92
N VAL A 209 -2.40 -4.07 3.64
CA VAL A 209 -2.15 -5.15 2.70
C VAL A 209 -1.38 -4.59 1.49
N PRO A 210 -0.03 -4.64 1.51
CA PRO A 210 0.75 -4.30 0.32
C PRO A 210 0.72 -5.48 -0.66
N LEU A 211 0.27 -5.23 -1.89
CA LEU A 211 0.17 -6.22 -2.96
C LEU A 211 1.29 -5.97 -3.97
N VAL A 212 1.99 -7.03 -4.33
CA VAL A 212 3.26 -6.95 -5.07
C VAL A 212 3.05 -7.44 -6.51
N PHE A 213 3.11 -6.49 -7.45
CA PHE A 213 3.07 -6.71 -8.90
C PHE A 213 4.47 -6.43 -9.48
N HIS A 214 4.84 -7.08 -10.58
CA HIS A 214 6.07 -6.73 -11.31
C HIS A 214 5.70 -6.22 -12.69
N ARG A 215 5.19 -7.09 -13.57
CA ARG A 215 4.84 -6.74 -14.94
C ARG A 215 3.34 -6.80 -15.18
N VAL A 216 2.84 -5.87 -16.00
CA VAL A 216 1.42 -5.83 -16.41
C VAL A 216 1.31 -6.03 -17.91
N CYS A 217 1.33 -7.30 -18.31
CA CYS A 217 1.28 -7.77 -19.69
C CYS A 217 0.78 -9.21 -19.74
N ASP A 218 0.37 -9.62 -20.93
CA ASP A 218 0.01 -11.00 -21.23
C ASP A 218 1.28 -11.80 -21.59
N ASP A 219 1.41 -13.00 -21.02
CA ASP A 219 2.44 -14.00 -21.33
C ASP A 219 3.89 -13.50 -21.36
N CYS A 220 4.20 -12.44 -20.61
CA CYS A 220 5.54 -11.88 -20.58
C CYS A 220 6.45 -12.61 -19.57
N GLY A 221 5.94 -13.59 -18.81
CA GLY A 221 6.68 -14.54 -17.97
C GLY A 221 6.27 -14.50 -16.48
N LEU A 222 6.90 -15.33 -15.65
CA LEU A 222 6.41 -15.74 -14.32
C LEU A 222 5.74 -14.65 -13.48
N TYR A 223 6.39 -13.50 -13.23
CA TYR A 223 5.81 -12.42 -12.42
C TYR A 223 4.99 -11.41 -13.23
N SER A 224 4.13 -11.92 -14.12
CA SER A 224 3.24 -11.10 -14.94
C SER A 224 1.81 -11.11 -14.42
N THR A 225 1.08 -10.03 -14.67
CA THR A 225 -0.36 -9.94 -14.44
C THR A 225 -1.02 -9.41 -15.71
N PRO A 226 -1.87 -10.19 -16.36
CA PRO A 226 -2.66 -9.73 -17.51
C PRO A 226 -3.40 -8.43 -17.22
N PRO A 227 -3.41 -7.43 -18.14
CA PRO A 227 -4.12 -6.17 -17.94
C PRO A 227 -5.62 -6.36 -17.67
N GLU A 228 -6.27 -7.35 -18.30
CA GLU A 228 -7.67 -7.67 -18.02
C GLU A 228 -7.87 -8.09 -16.56
N ARG A 229 -7.00 -8.97 -16.07
CA ARG A 229 -7.02 -9.48 -14.70
C ARG A 229 -6.81 -8.37 -13.67
N LEU A 230 -5.83 -7.50 -13.90
CA LEU A 230 -5.61 -6.33 -13.06
C LEU A 230 -6.83 -5.40 -13.11
N GLY A 231 -7.40 -5.16 -14.29
CA GLY A 231 -8.61 -4.36 -14.47
C GLY A 231 -9.77 -4.86 -13.62
N GLU A 232 -10.10 -6.15 -13.71
CA GLU A 232 -11.17 -6.79 -12.94
C GLU A 232 -10.93 -6.65 -11.43
N PHE A 233 -9.70 -6.88 -10.97
CA PHE A 233 -9.35 -6.72 -9.56
C PHE A 233 -9.53 -5.27 -9.09
N LEU A 234 -9.09 -4.29 -9.88
CA LEU A 234 -9.21 -2.87 -9.54
C LEU A 234 -10.67 -2.38 -9.52
N ASP A 235 -11.51 -2.84 -10.45
CA ASP A 235 -12.94 -2.54 -10.47
C ASP A 235 -13.64 -3.08 -9.23
N TRP A 236 -13.34 -4.34 -8.88
CA TRP A 236 -13.81 -4.91 -7.63
C TRP A 236 -13.31 -4.13 -6.41
N LEU A 237 -12.03 -3.76 -6.37
CA LEU A 237 -11.43 -3.04 -5.25
C LEU A 237 -12.07 -1.64 -5.08
N ALA A 238 -12.44 -0.97 -6.18
CA ALA A 238 -13.14 0.32 -6.13
C ALA A 238 -14.48 0.22 -5.38
N SER A 239 -15.22 -0.89 -5.56
CA SER A 239 -16.49 -1.13 -4.85
C SER A 239 -16.31 -1.29 -3.33
N ARG A 240 -15.11 -1.68 -2.87
CA ARG A 240 -14.81 -1.95 -1.45
C ARG A 240 -14.71 -0.68 -0.60
N LYS A 241 -14.65 0.51 -1.20
CA LYS A 241 -14.66 1.78 -0.47
C LYS A 241 -15.87 1.89 0.47
N SER A 242 -17.03 1.39 0.03
CA SER A 242 -18.26 1.31 0.84
C SER A 242 -18.15 0.42 2.09
N ARG A 243 -17.12 -0.45 2.13
CA ARG A 243 -16.82 -1.35 3.26
C ARG A 243 -15.66 -0.86 4.13
N GLY A 244 -15.17 0.36 3.91
CA GLY A 244 -14.05 0.93 4.65
C GLY A 244 -12.68 0.45 4.18
N THR A 245 -12.59 -0.14 2.99
CA THR A 245 -11.32 -0.51 2.35
C THR A 245 -10.89 0.58 1.39
N VAL A 246 -9.68 1.11 1.56
CA VAL A 246 -9.16 2.22 0.74
C VAL A 246 -7.81 1.89 0.12
N VAL A 247 -7.55 2.45 -1.05
CA VAL A 247 -6.23 2.38 -1.69
C VAL A 247 -5.39 3.58 -1.27
N ARG A 248 -4.17 3.34 -0.83
CA ARG A 248 -3.16 4.35 -0.46
C ARG A 248 -1.78 3.92 -0.93
N THR A 249 -0.90 4.88 -1.17
CA THR A 249 0.50 4.55 -1.46
C THR A 249 1.26 4.18 -0.18
N MET A 250 2.41 3.53 -0.30
CA MET A 250 3.21 3.14 0.87
C MET A 250 3.75 4.36 1.65
N ALA A 251 4.06 5.46 0.97
CA ALA A 251 4.45 6.74 1.56
C ALA A 251 3.37 7.30 2.47
N GLU A 252 2.11 7.24 2.02
CA GLU A 252 0.96 7.75 2.79
C GLU A 252 0.73 6.96 4.08
N VAL A 253 1.04 5.67 4.05
CA VAL A 253 0.81 4.77 5.20
C VAL A 253 2.02 4.69 6.13
N ALA A 254 3.23 4.64 5.58
CA ALA A 254 4.44 4.26 6.31
C ALA A 254 5.69 5.10 5.98
N GLY A 255 5.69 5.91 4.92
CA GLY A 255 6.89 6.64 4.46
C GLY A 255 7.45 7.66 5.44
N GLY A 256 6.60 8.21 6.31
CA GLY A 256 7.00 9.24 7.27
C GLY A 256 7.47 10.55 6.61
N LYS A 257 8.14 11.41 7.38
CA LYS A 257 8.63 12.70 6.86
C LYS A 257 9.80 12.49 5.90
N PRO A 258 9.83 13.16 4.73
CA PRO A 258 10.99 13.17 3.85
C PRO A 258 12.26 13.59 4.58
N ARG A 259 13.36 12.89 4.31
CA ARG A 259 14.69 13.19 4.85
C ARG A 259 15.60 13.71 3.75
N PRO A 260 16.65 14.50 4.07
CA PRO A 260 17.68 14.89 3.11
C PRO A 260 18.27 13.69 2.37
N ALA A 261 18.90 13.93 1.23
CA ALA A 261 19.66 12.90 0.55
C ALA A 261 20.72 12.31 1.50
N PRO A 262 21.04 11.01 1.39
CA PRO A 262 22.13 10.43 2.18
C PRO A 262 23.42 11.25 1.99
N GLY A 263 24.29 11.28 3.00
CA GLY A 263 25.68 11.70 2.80
C GLY A 263 26.40 10.74 1.84
N ASN A 264 27.60 11.11 1.40
CA ASN A 264 28.53 10.14 0.82
C ASN A 264 29.05 9.26 1.97
#